data_AF-A0A545W5A6-F1
#
_entry.id   AF-A0A545W5A6-F1
#
_cell.length_a   1.000
_cell.length_b   1.000
_cell.length_c   1.000
_cell.angle_alpha   90.00
_cell.angle_beta   90.00
_cell.angle_gamma   90.00
#
_symmetry.space_group_name_H-M   'P 1'
#
loop_
_entity.id
_entity.type
_entity.pdbx_description
1 polymer ?
#
loop_
_entity_poly.entity_id
_entity_poly.type
_entity_poly.pdbx_seq_one_letter_code
_entity_poly.pdbx_strand_id
1 'polypeptide(L)'
;MGPGAAILPPEVSQIHMDFAMRTQNGHMGAKKFWREYLPRLKYNNPAVPMIVNRHSQNDQAPTMTVYLRTGGDATAPSTPQPASSRVGLSKAQAPASNERVVHIDMKDKHSSNILEQLIAQVGAVPLRPTAEDTAEWQSLEELRKMSNASRDRINAIKAEKEREATMLQQARAAGGAVEDAA
;
A
#
# COMPACT_ATOMS: atom_id res chain seq x y z
N MET A 1 -14.02 -4.13 7.40
CA MET A 1 -12.56 -4.36 7.55
C MET A 1 -12.08 -5.37 6.52
N GLY A 2 -11.11 -5.01 5.67
CA GLY A 2 -10.56 -5.94 4.67
C GLY A 2 -9.56 -6.95 5.26
N PRO A 3 -9.26 -8.05 4.55
CA PRO A 3 -8.27 -9.04 5.00
C PRO A 3 -6.91 -8.38 5.22
N GLY A 4 -6.30 -8.62 6.39
CA GLY A 4 -4.94 -8.14 6.66
C GLY A 4 -4.73 -7.32 7.93
N ALA A 5 -5.71 -7.27 8.83
CA ALA A 5 -5.50 -6.79 10.18
C ALA A 5 -4.97 -7.93 11.07
N ALA A 6 -4.03 -7.64 11.95
CA ALA A 6 -3.53 -8.58 12.94
C ALA A 6 -3.19 -7.85 14.24
N ILE A 7 -3.37 -8.53 15.37
CA ILE A 7 -2.91 -8.06 16.68
C ILE A 7 -1.49 -8.57 16.87
N LEU A 8 -0.56 -7.63 17.07
CA LEU A 8 0.83 -7.93 17.37
C LEU A 8 0.95 -8.31 18.86
N PRO A 9 1.81 -9.27 19.19
CA PRO A 9 2.00 -9.65 20.58
C PRO A 9 2.82 -8.55 21.30
N PRO A 10 2.70 -8.44 22.63
CA PRO A 10 3.25 -7.32 23.39
C PRO A 10 4.79 -7.26 23.40
N GLU A 11 5.48 -8.32 22.96
CA GLU A 11 6.93 -8.30 22.80
C GLU A 11 7.38 -7.40 21.66
N VAL A 12 6.52 -7.08 20.69
CA VAL A 12 6.89 -6.24 19.54
C VAL A 12 7.05 -4.78 19.98
N SER A 13 8.29 -4.29 19.96
CA SER A 13 8.60 -2.91 20.34
C SER A 13 8.55 -1.93 19.17
N GLN A 14 8.96 -2.35 17.97
CA GLN A 14 9.03 -1.50 16.79
C GLN A 14 8.93 -2.31 15.50
N ILE A 15 8.31 -1.73 14.48
CA ILE A 15 8.43 -2.20 13.10
C ILE A 15 9.10 -1.11 12.27
N HIS A 16 10.16 -1.48 11.57
CA HIS A 16 10.84 -0.63 10.60
C HIS A 16 10.75 -1.28 9.22
N MET A 17 10.51 -0.49 8.19
CA MET A 17 10.42 -0.99 6.81
C MET A 17 11.26 -0.11 5.89
N ASP A 18 12.18 -0.72 5.16
CA ASP A 18 13.04 -0.04 4.19
C ASP A 18 12.76 -0.55 2.77
N PHE A 19 12.44 0.37 1.85
CA PHE A 19 12.21 0.03 0.43
C PHE A 19 12.39 1.23 -0.51
N ALA A 20 12.66 0.95 -1.78
CA ALA A 20 12.84 1.96 -2.81
C ALA A 20 11.51 2.55 -3.30
N MET A 21 11.52 3.80 -3.76
CA MET A 21 10.33 4.48 -4.27
C MET A 21 9.81 3.89 -5.58
N ARG A 22 10.74 3.42 -6.43
CA ARG A 22 10.40 2.74 -7.69
C ARG A 22 10.15 1.25 -7.41
N THR A 23 9.39 0.61 -8.30
CA THR A 23 8.95 -0.78 -8.13
C THR A 23 9.87 -1.79 -8.83
N GLN A 24 10.98 -1.33 -9.38
CA GLN A 24 11.99 -2.18 -10.02
C GLN A 24 12.65 -3.09 -8.97
N ASN A 25 13.29 -4.18 -9.39
CA ASN A 25 14.05 -5.09 -8.51
C ASN A 25 13.24 -5.64 -7.31
N GLY A 26 11.96 -5.97 -7.52
CA GLY A 26 11.14 -6.67 -6.52
C GLY A 26 10.53 -5.81 -5.41
N HIS A 27 10.54 -4.47 -5.54
CA HIS A 27 10.03 -3.54 -4.50
C HIS A 27 8.50 -3.37 -4.49
N MET A 28 7.79 -3.94 -5.46
CA MET A 28 6.33 -3.79 -5.61
C MET A 28 5.57 -4.31 -4.38
N GLY A 29 5.96 -5.49 -3.88
CA GLY A 29 5.36 -6.13 -2.70
C GLY A 29 5.39 -5.24 -1.46
N ALA A 30 6.57 -4.70 -1.14
CA ALA A 30 6.75 -3.81 -0.01
C ALA A 30 5.91 -2.53 -0.12
N LYS A 31 5.86 -1.92 -1.31
CA LYS A 31 5.02 -0.75 -1.57
C LYS A 31 3.53 -1.03 -1.39
N LYS A 32 3.07 -2.22 -1.80
CA LYS A 32 1.68 -2.64 -1.61
C LYS A 32 1.38 -2.93 -0.14
N PHE A 33 2.28 -3.64 0.54
CA PHE A 33 2.20 -3.90 1.97
C PHE A 33 2.06 -2.60 2.78
N TRP A 34 2.90 -1.61 2.48
CA TRP A 34 2.83 -0.27 3.10
C TRP A 34 1.49 0.43 2.91
N ARG A 35 0.88 0.35 1.73
CA ARG A 35 -0.35 1.08 1.42
C ARG A 35 -1.61 0.38 1.91
N GLU A 36 -1.60 -0.95 1.92
CA GLU A 36 -2.81 -1.75 2.12
C GLU A 36 -2.86 -2.40 3.51
N TYR A 37 -1.73 -2.88 4.04
CA TYR A 37 -1.67 -3.70 5.26
C TYR A 37 -1.12 -2.93 6.46
N LEU A 38 0.00 -2.19 6.30
CA LEU A 38 0.63 -1.46 7.39
C LEU A 38 -0.31 -0.48 8.12
N PRO A 39 -1.21 0.28 7.44
CA PRO A 39 -2.15 1.16 8.13
C PRO A 39 -3.18 0.38 8.97
N ARG A 40 -3.60 -0.80 8.51
CA ARG A 40 -4.52 -1.68 9.25
C ARG A 40 -3.84 -2.27 10.48
N LEU A 41 -2.57 -2.64 10.35
CA LEU A 41 -1.77 -3.06 11.50
C LEU A 41 -1.64 -1.91 12.51
N LYS A 42 -1.34 -0.68 12.07
CA LYS A 42 -1.23 0.47 12.98
C LYS A 42 -2.53 0.80 13.70
N TYR A 43 -3.67 0.69 13.02
CA TYR A 43 -4.99 0.93 13.61
C TYR A 43 -5.26 0.00 14.81
N ASN A 44 -4.91 -1.28 14.68
CA ASN A 44 -5.11 -2.28 15.74
C ASN A 44 -3.97 -2.29 16.77
N ASN A 45 -2.82 -1.70 16.46
CA ASN A 45 -1.62 -1.68 17.31
C ASN A 45 -1.09 -0.23 17.43
N PRO A 46 -1.86 0.69 18.04
CA PRO A 46 -1.49 2.10 18.09
C PRO A 46 -0.23 2.36 18.92
N ALA A 47 0.02 1.52 19.94
CA ALA A 47 1.21 1.59 20.78
C ALA A 47 2.48 1.20 20.02
N VAL A 48 2.38 0.35 18.98
CA VAL A 48 3.55 -0.09 18.22
C VAL A 48 3.93 0.96 17.17
N PRO A 49 5.10 1.58 17.27
CA PRO A 49 5.62 2.49 16.27
C PRO A 49 6.00 1.74 14.99
N MET A 50 5.54 2.28 13.86
CA MET A 50 5.79 1.73 12.53
C MET A 50 6.46 2.79 11.67
N ILE A 51 7.74 2.60 11.38
CA ILE A 51 8.60 3.58 10.72
C ILE A 51 8.86 3.11 9.30
N VAL A 52 8.71 4.02 8.35
CA VAL A 52 8.93 3.74 6.94
C VAL A 52 10.09 4.59 6.42
N ASN A 53 11.11 3.92 5.93
CA ASN A 53 12.22 4.51 5.21
C ASN A 53 12.04 4.25 3.71
N ARG A 54 11.99 5.33 2.94
CA ARG A 54 11.97 5.25 1.47
C ARG A 54 13.19 5.94 0.90
N HIS A 55 13.73 5.38 -0.18
CA HIS A 55 14.90 5.92 -0.87
C HIS A 55 14.82 5.70 -2.40
N SER A 56 15.79 6.23 -3.15
CA SER A 56 15.90 6.06 -4.60
C SER A 56 16.74 4.84 -5.02
N GLN A 57 17.52 4.25 -4.11
CA GLN A 57 18.42 3.12 -4.39
C GLN A 57 17.64 1.81 -4.59
N ASN A 58 17.43 1.38 -5.84
CA ASN A 58 16.66 0.15 -6.13
C ASN A 58 17.47 -1.14 -5.93
N ASP A 59 18.79 -1.03 -5.85
CA ASP A 59 19.69 -2.19 -5.71
C ASP A 59 19.61 -2.79 -4.29
N GLN A 60 19.23 -1.99 -3.29
CA GLN A 60 18.99 -2.48 -1.94
C GLN A 60 17.71 -3.31 -1.89
N ALA A 61 17.78 -4.51 -1.32
CA ALA A 61 16.61 -5.37 -1.18
C ALA A 61 15.61 -4.77 -0.18
N PRO A 62 14.30 -4.76 -0.50
CA PRO A 62 13.30 -4.26 0.42
C PRO A 62 13.20 -5.20 1.63
N THR A 63 13.32 -4.65 2.83
CA THR A 63 13.38 -5.44 4.07
C THR A 63 12.50 -4.81 5.14
N MET A 64 11.77 -5.66 5.87
CA MET A 64 11.06 -5.29 7.09
C MET A 64 11.81 -5.84 8.29
N THR A 65 12.01 -4.99 9.28
CA THR A 65 12.77 -5.28 10.49
C THR A 65 11.83 -5.12 11.68
N VAL A 66 11.59 -6.21 12.40
CA VAL A 66 10.73 -6.23 13.58
C VAL A 66 11.60 -6.40 14.82
N TYR A 67 11.43 -5.50 15.78
CA TYR A 67 12.14 -5.52 17.05
C TYR A 67 11.24 -6.18 18.08
N LEU A 68 11.75 -7.22 18.75
CA LEU A 68 11.06 -7.96 19.80
C LEU A 68 11.85 -7.91 21.10
N ARG A 69 11.19 -7.61 22.20
CA ARG A 69 11.81 -7.64 23.53
C ARG A 69 12.07 -9.10 23.95
N THR A 70 13.23 -9.34 24.57
CA THR A 70 13.66 -10.67 25.05
C THR A 70 13.51 -10.84 26.56
N GLY A 71 13.41 -9.76 27.33
CA GLY A 71 12.99 -9.80 28.73
C GLY A 71 11.52 -9.39 28.82
N GLY A 72 10.68 -10.19 29.48
CA GLY A 72 9.22 -10.04 29.56
C GLY A 72 8.67 -8.73 30.17
N ASP A 73 9.48 -7.68 30.25
CA ASP A 73 9.04 -6.33 30.60
C ASP A 73 8.43 -5.62 29.38
N ALA A 74 7.10 -5.63 29.34
CA ALA A 74 6.30 -4.89 28.36
C ALA A 74 6.37 -3.35 28.55
N THR A 75 7.08 -2.85 29.56
CA THR A 75 7.02 -1.46 30.02
C THR A 75 8.32 -0.66 29.91
N ALA A 76 9.38 -1.23 29.32
CA ALA A 76 10.64 -0.50 29.16
C ALA A 76 10.50 0.72 28.22
N PRO A 77 11.10 1.87 28.55
CA PRO A 77 11.05 3.06 27.71
C PRO A 77 11.73 2.78 26.36
N SER A 78 11.00 3.01 25.28
CA SER A 78 11.51 2.91 23.91
C SER A 78 12.61 3.95 23.69
N THR A 79 13.73 3.51 23.10
CA THR A 79 14.77 4.41 22.56
C THR A 79 14.16 5.46 21.62
N PRO A 80 14.75 6.66 21.50
CA PRO A 80 14.23 7.70 20.62
C PRO A 80 14.19 7.20 19.17
N GLN A 81 12.98 7.14 18.64
CA GLN A 81 12.72 6.56 17.34
C GLN A 81 12.84 7.58 16.21
N PRO A 82 13.46 7.22 15.08
CA PRO A 82 13.52 8.11 13.93
C PRO A 82 12.13 8.29 13.32
N ALA A 83 11.81 9.52 12.90
CA ALA A 83 10.63 9.78 12.08
C ALA A 83 10.72 9.03 10.74
N SER A 84 9.60 8.81 10.04
CA SER A 84 9.64 8.23 8.69
C SER A 84 10.32 9.16 7.68
N SER A 85 11.02 8.61 6.67
CA SER A 85 11.75 9.40 5.66
C SER A 85 11.41 8.99 4.23
N ARG A 86 11.55 9.96 3.32
CA ARG A 86 11.42 9.79 1.86
C ARG A 86 12.76 9.78 1.13
N VAL A 87 13.83 10.07 1.84
CA VAL A 87 15.19 10.31 1.31
C VAL A 87 16.22 9.39 1.96
N GLY A 88 15.79 8.32 2.63
CA GLY A 88 16.68 7.31 3.19
C GLY A 88 17.31 7.65 4.54
N LEU A 89 16.86 8.72 5.22
CA LEU A 89 17.49 9.18 6.48
C LEU A 89 17.11 8.35 7.71
N SER A 90 16.07 7.53 7.62
CA SER A 90 15.53 6.78 8.76
C SER A 90 15.97 5.34 8.71
N LYS A 91 17.29 5.11 8.80
CA LYS A 91 17.85 3.76 8.72
C LYS A 91 17.50 2.92 9.95
N ALA A 92 17.47 1.60 9.77
CA ALA A 92 17.20 0.66 10.85
C ALA A 92 18.27 0.83 11.95
N GLN A 93 17.83 1.00 13.19
CA GLN A 93 18.74 1.10 14.34
C GLN A 93 19.21 -0.30 14.75
N ALA A 94 20.41 -0.39 15.33
CA ALA A 94 20.86 -1.62 15.94
C ALA A 94 19.92 -1.99 17.12
N PRO A 95 19.68 -3.29 17.38
CA PRO A 95 18.90 -3.70 18.54
C PRO A 95 19.51 -3.19 19.85
N ALA A 96 18.64 -2.85 20.80
CA ALA A 96 19.07 -2.66 22.18
C ALA A 96 19.48 -4.02 22.82
N SER A 97 20.17 -3.96 23.96
CA SER A 97 20.68 -5.17 24.65
C SER A 97 19.58 -6.16 25.07
N ASN A 98 18.36 -5.68 25.27
CA ASN A 98 17.17 -6.45 25.63
C ASN A 98 16.19 -6.66 24.46
N GLU A 99 16.66 -6.46 23.22
CA GLU A 99 15.87 -6.63 22.02
C GLU A 99 16.54 -7.63 21.07
N ARG A 100 15.72 -8.45 20.41
CA ARG A 100 16.11 -9.25 19.26
C ARG A 100 15.45 -8.70 18.01
N VAL A 101 16.10 -8.88 16.87
CA VAL A 101 15.61 -8.42 15.59
C VAL A 101 15.22 -9.59 14.72
N VAL A 102 14.07 -9.47 14.06
CA VAL A 102 13.61 -10.39 13.03
C VAL A 102 13.57 -9.64 11.71
N HIS A 103 14.30 -10.15 10.73
CA HIS A 103 14.34 -9.59 9.38
C HIS A 103 13.45 -10.40 8.44
N ILE A 104 12.50 -9.72 7.82
CA ILE A 104 11.61 -10.25 6.81
C ILE A 104 12.01 -9.64 5.48
N ASP A 105 12.64 -10.45 4.64
CA ASP A 105 12.89 -10.09 3.24
C ASP A 105 11.55 -9.88 2.51
N MET A 106 11.44 -8.83 1.71
CA MET A 106 10.22 -8.50 0.96
C MET A 106 10.43 -8.57 -0.56
N LYS A 107 11.64 -8.94 -1.00
CA LYS A 107 12.01 -8.92 -2.41
C LYS A 107 11.20 -9.95 -3.21
N ASP A 108 10.58 -9.50 -4.30
CA ASP A 108 9.79 -10.35 -5.21
C ASP A 108 8.63 -11.10 -4.54
N LYS A 109 8.20 -10.65 -3.35
CA LYS A 109 7.07 -11.23 -2.61
C LYS A 109 5.80 -10.45 -2.84
N HIS A 110 4.66 -11.15 -2.84
CA HIS A 110 3.35 -10.51 -2.81
C HIS A 110 3.04 -9.95 -1.42
N SER A 111 2.22 -8.90 -1.34
CA SER A 111 1.88 -8.23 -0.06
C SER A 111 1.19 -9.16 0.94
N SER A 112 0.35 -10.09 0.47
CA SER A 112 -0.27 -11.13 1.32
C SER A 112 0.79 -12.05 1.94
N ASN A 113 1.75 -12.51 1.15
CA ASN A 113 2.79 -13.43 1.60
C ASN A 113 3.72 -12.76 2.63
N ILE A 114 3.96 -11.46 2.49
CA ILE A 114 4.71 -10.68 3.48
C ILE A 114 3.96 -10.63 4.82
N LEU A 115 2.63 -10.43 4.78
CA LEU A 115 1.81 -10.46 5.99
C LEU A 115 1.83 -11.84 6.65
N GLU A 116 1.67 -12.91 5.87
CA GLU A 116 1.71 -14.28 6.37
C GLU A 116 3.07 -14.59 7.04
N GLN A 117 4.17 -14.14 6.41
CA GLN A 117 5.51 -14.27 7.00
C GLN A 117 5.65 -13.47 8.30
N LEU A 118 5.12 -12.25 8.36
CA LEU A 118 5.10 -11.45 9.58
C LEU A 118 4.32 -12.16 10.69
N ILE A 119 3.12 -12.65 10.37
CA ILE A 119 2.26 -13.39 11.31
C ILE A 119 2.98 -14.63 11.84
N ALA A 120 3.57 -15.43 10.94
CA ALA A 120 4.26 -16.67 11.30
C ALA A 120 5.52 -16.44 12.14
N GLN A 121 6.33 -15.43 11.82
CA GLN A 121 7.59 -15.18 12.51
C GLN A 121 7.41 -14.44 13.85
N VAL A 122 6.43 -13.54 13.93
CA VAL A 122 6.18 -12.73 15.13
C VAL A 122 5.16 -13.38 16.05
N GLY A 123 4.31 -14.29 15.54
CA GLY A 123 3.22 -14.90 16.31
C GLY A 123 2.00 -14.00 16.45
N ALA A 124 1.76 -13.13 15.47
CA ALA A 124 0.61 -12.22 15.49
C ALA A 124 -0.71 -12.96 15.23
N VAL A 125 -1.81 -12.50 15.83
CA VAL A 125 -3.13 -13.13 15.65
C VAL A 125 -3.90 -12.41 14.54
N PRO A 126 -4.25 -13.08 13.42
CA PRO A 126 -5.03 -12.45 12.36
C PRO A 126 -6.45 -12.12 12.84
N LEU A 127 -6.88 -10.89 12.60
CA LEU A 127 -8.25 -10.46 12.87
C LEU A 127 -9.15 -10.86 11.70
N ARG A 128 -10.23 -11.58 12.03
CA ARG A 128 -11.27 -11.91 11.07
C ARG A 128 -12.22 -10.71 10.93
N PRO A 129 -12.62 -10.33 9.70
CA PRO A 129 -13.66 -9.33 9.49
C PRO A 129 -14.95 -9.71 10.22
N THR A 130 -15.65 -8.74 10.80
CA THR A 130 -16.97 -8.96 11.41
C THR A 130 -18.06 -9.12 10.33
N ALA A 131 -19.27 -9.52 10.72
CA ALA A 131 -20.38 -9.64 9.76
C ALA A 131 -20.78 -8.28 9.16
N GLU A 132 -20.80 -7.23 9.98
CA GLU A 132 -21.07 -5.85 9.55
C GLU A 132 -20.03 -5.38 8.53
N ASP A 133 -18.76 -5.62 8.84
CA ASP A 133 -17.63 -5.34 7.95
C ASP A 133 -17.77 -5.98 6.57
N THR A 134 -18.29 -7.22 6.51
CA THR A 134 -18.51 -7.93 5.24
C THR A 134 -19.68 -7.36 4.45
N ALA A 135 -20.76 -6.96 5.11
CA ALA A 135 -21.93 -6.35 4.48
C ALA A 135 -21.59 -4.96 3.90
N GLU A 136 -20.84 -4.15 4.65
CA GLU A 136 -20.32 -2.87 4.14
C GLU A 136 -19.44 -3.08 2.90
N TRP A 137 -18.58 -4.11 2.92
CA TRP A 137 -17.70 -4.41 1.80
C TRP A 137 -18.47 -4.80 0.54
N GLN A 138 -19.51 -5.62 0.70
CA GLN A 138 -20.39 -6.04 -0.39
C GLN A 138 -21.12 -4.84 -0.99
N SER A 139 -21.70 -3.96 -0.16
CA SER A 139 -22.41 -2.78 -0.66
C SER A 139 -21.48 -1.80 -1.40
N LEU A 140 -20.26 -1.59 -0.90
CA LEU A 140 -19.25 -0.78 -1.60
C LEU A 140 -18.82 -1.40 -2.93
N GLU A 141 -18.73 -2.74 -3.00
CA GLU A 141 -18.38 -3.44 -4.24
C GLU A 141 -19.49 -3.32 -5.29
N GLU A 142 -20.75 -3.45 -4.89
CA GLU A 142 -21.91 -3.23 -5.75
C GLU A 142 -21.93 -1.79 -6.29
N LEU A 143 -21.72 -0.79 -5.43
CA LEU A 143 -21.60 0.61 -5.84
C LEU A 143 -20.47 0.83 -6.84
N ARG A 144 -19.31 0.18 -6.66
CA ARG A 144 -18.21 0.24 -7.63
C ARG A 144 -18.58 -0.37 -8.97
N LYS A 145 -19.24 -1.53 -8.99
CA LYS A 145 -19.71 -2.19 -10.22
C LYS A 145 -20.67 -1.28 -10.98
N MET A 146 -21.65 -0.70 -10.29
CA MET A 146 -22.60 0.23 -10.90
C MET A 146 -21.92 1.51 -11.41
N SER A 147 -20.97 2.06 -10.66
CA SER A 147 -20.22 3.25 -11.04
C SER A 147 -19.36 3.03 -12.29
N ASN A 148 -18.68 1.89 -12.39
CA ASN A 148 -17.88 1.54 -13.56
C ASN A 148 -18.76 1.40 -14.81
N ALA A 149 -19.87 0.65 -14.71
CA ALA A 149 -20.80 0.50 -15.83
C ALA A 149 -21.39 1.84 -16.28
N SER A 150 -21.72 2.73 -15.33
CA SER A 150 -22.21 4.07 -15.63
C SER A 150 -21.15 4.93 -16.31
N ARG A 151 -19.89 4.85 -15.84
CA ARG A 151 -18.75 5.55 -16.43
C ARG A 151 -18.52 5.11 -17.87
N ASP A 152 -18.61 3.82 -18.16
CA ASP A 152 -18.41 3.27 -19.50
C ASP A 152 -19.50 3.76 -20.48
N ARG A 153 -20.77 3.79 -20.03
CA ARG A 153 -21.87 4.36 -20.83
C ARG A 153 -21.64 5.83 -21.17
N ILE A 154 -21.25 6.64 -20.19
CA ILE A 154 -21.00 8.08 -20.41
C ILE A 154 -19.80 8.28 -21.34
N ASN A 155 -18.74 7.49 -21.20
CA ASN A 155 -17.60 7.56 -22.09
C ASN A 155 -17.96 7.19 -23.54
N ALA A 156 -18.83 6.18 -23.74
CA ALA A 156 -19.31 5.82 -25.08
C ALA A 156 -20.11 6.95 -25.74
N ILE A 157 -21.04 7.57 -25.00
CA ILE A 157 -21.82 8.72 -25.49
C ILE A 157 -20.91 9.90 -25.84
N LYS A 158 -19.90 10.19 -25.01
CA LYS A 158 -18.93 11.26 -25.29
C LYS A 158 -18.11 10.97 -26.55
N ALA A 159 -17.65 9.73 -26.72
CA ALA A 159 -16.86 9.33 -27.88
C ALA A 159 -17.68 9.40 -29.19
N GLU A 160 -18.96 9.04 -29.16
CA GLU A 160 -19.85 9.18 -30.32
C GLU A 160 -20.04 10.64 -30.72
N LYS A 161 -20.37 11.51 -29.75
CA LYS A 161 -20.50 12.95 -30.01
C LYS A 161 -19.22 13.58 -30.55
N GLU A 162 -18.06 13.16 -30.04
CA GLU A 162 -16.77 13.64 -30.52
C GLU A 162 -16.50 13.19 -31.97
N ARG A 163 -16.86 11.95 -32.33
CA ARG A 163 -16.75 11.46 -33.71
C ARG A 163 -17.67 12.21 -34.66
N GLU A 164 -18.92 12.42 -34.28
CA GLU A 164 -19.89 13.19 -35.07
C GLU A 164 -19.40 14.63 -35.28
N ALA A 165 -18.96 15.30 -34.21
CA ALA A 165 -18.42 16.65 -34.28
C ALA A 165 -17.19 16.74 -35.19
N THR A 166 -16.27 15.76 -35.09
CA THR A 166 -15.08 15.69 -35.94
C THR A 166 -15.44 15.48 -37.41
N MET A 167 -16.39 14.59 -37.70
CA MET A 167 -16.87 14.34 -39.06
C MET A 167 -17.53 15.58 -39.67
N LEU A 168 -18.41 16.25 -38.91
CA LEU A 168 -19.05 17.50 -39.34
C LEU A 168 -18.02 18.61 -39.58
N GLN A 169 -17.01 18.73 -38.72
CA GLN A 169 -15.93 19.71 -38.90
C GLN A 169 -15.11 19.44 -40.17
N GLN A 170 -14.78 18.17 -40.44
CA GLN A 170 -14.07 17.78 -41.66
C GLN A 170 -14.91 18.05 -42.92
N ALA A 171 -16.21 17.70 -42.89
CA ALA A 171 -17.13 17.98 -43.99
C ALA A 171 -17.29 19.48 -44.25
N ARG A 172 -17.39 20.30 -43.19
CA ARG A 172 -17.45 21.77 -43.31
C ARG A 172 -16.17 22.36 -43.87
N ALA A 173 -15.00 21.86 -43.45
CA ALA A 173 -13.71 22.30 -43.99
C ALA A 173 -13.54 21.91 -45.47
N ALA A 174 -14.02 20.73 -45.87
CA ALA A 174 -13.98 20.28 -47.27
C ALA A 174 -14.97 21.05 -48.16
N GLY A 175 -16.18 21.36 -47.67
CA GLY A 175 -17.19 22.11 -48.41
C GLY A 175 -16.87 23.60 -48.58
N GLY A 176 -16.26 24.24 -47.56
CA GLY A 176 -15.84 25.63 -47.63
C GLY A 176 -14.61 25.88 -48.53
N ALA A 177 -13.83 24.85 -48.86
CA ALA A 177 -12.69 24.96 -49.76
C ALA A 177 -13.06 24.97 -51.25
N VAL A 178 -14.32 24.68 -51.61
CA VAL A 178 -14.78 24.58 -53.01
C VAL A 178 -15.40 25.89 -53.51
N GLU A 179 -15.89 26.77 -52.62
CA GLU A 179 -16.48 28.06 -53.00
C GLU A 179 -15.46 29.20 -53.24
N ASP A 180 -14.21 29.07 -52.79
CA ASP A 180 -13.15 30.09 -52.96
C ASP A 180 -12.29 29.90 -54.23
N ALA A 181 -12.64 28.95 -55.11
CA ALA A 181 -11.85 28.58 -56.29
C ALA A 181 -12.56 28.80 -57.65
N ALA A 182 -13.52 29.73 -57.73
CA ALA A 182 -14.22 30.10 -58.98
C ALA A 182 -13.97 31.56 -59.39
#